data_AF-A0A1I5INS7-F1
#
_entry.id   AF-A0A1I5INS7-F1
#
_cell.length_a   1.000
_cell.length_b   1.000
_cell.length_c   1.000
_cell.angle_alpha   90.00
_cell.angle_beta   90.00
_cell.angle_gamma   90.00
#
_symmetry.space_group_name_H-M   'P 1'
#
loop_
_entity.id
_entity.type
_entity.pdbx_description
1 polymer ?
#
loop_
_entity_poly.entity_id
_entity_poly.type
_entity_poly.pdbx_seq_one_letter_code
_entity_poly.pdbx_strand_id
1 'polypeptide(L)'
;MEPLLAEIRACRVCEVHLPLGPRPVVQAGAQARLLIVGQAPSMTVHRTGVPWDDRSGDQLRRWLGVERELFYDASRIALVPMGFCYPGRGTSGDLPPRKECAPLWHERLLAQMPRVELTLLIGQYAQRRHLGSRARDGVTETVRAFAEFAPRVIPLPHPSPRNTGWQQRHPWFESEVLPVLRERVRLALGMGTGG
;
A
#
# COMPACT_ATOMS: atom_id res chain seq x y z
N MET A 1 6.80 15.56 -10.91
CA MET A 1 6.88 14.21 -10.33
C MET A 1 8.11 13.43 -10.77
N GLU A 2 8.38 13.29 -12.08
CA GLU A 2 9.55 12.51 -12.54
C GLU A 2 10.90 12.88 -11.88
N PRO A 3 11.27 14.16 -11.68
CA PRO A 3 12.51 14.50 -10.98
C PRO A 3 12.58 13.90 -9.56
N LEU A 4 11.49 13.98 -8.80
CA LEU A 4 11.42 13.40 -7.46
C LEU A 4 11.50 11.87 -7.50
N LEU A 5 10.85 11.21 -8.47
CA LEU A 5 10.96 9.76 -8.63
C LEU A 5 12.38 9.33 -9.02
N ALA A 6 13.09 10.12 -9.83
CA ALA A 6 14.49 9.88 -10.13
C ALA A 6 15.39 9.99 -8.89
N GLU A 7 15.18 11.02 -8.05
CA GLU A 7 15.87 11.15 -6.75
C GLU A 7 15.60 9.93 -5.85
N ILE A 8 14.33 9.50 -5.75
CA ILE A 8 13.96 8.33 -4.96
C ILE A 8 14.66 7.08 -5.48
N ARG A 9 14.66 6.83 -6.79
CA ARG A 9 15.31 5.66 -7.41
C ARG A 9 16.82 5.64 -7.16
N ALA A 10 17.45 6.82 -7.00
CA ALA A 10 18.87 6.96 -6.68
C ALA A 10 19.19 6.90 -5.17
N CYS A 11 18.18 6.82 -4.30
CA CYS A 11 18.37 6.89 -2.84
C CYS A 11 19.23 5.74 -2.28
N ARG A 12 20.25 6.09 -1.49
CA ARG A 12 21.13 5.12 -0.78
C ARG A 12 21.14 5.27 0.74
N VAL A 13 20.28 6.10 1.33
CA VAL A 13 20.32 6.48 2.76
C VAL A 13 20.39 5.30 3.74
N CYS A 14 19.70 4.19 3.45
CA CYS A 14 19.68 3.01 4.33
C CYS A 14 20.47 1.82 3.80
N GLU A 15 21.34 2.01 2.79
CA GLU A 15 22.09 0.95 2.09
C GLU A 15 22.82 -0.02 3.03
N VAL A 16 23.45 0.48 4.09
CA VAL A 16 24.17 -0.32 5.08
C VAL A 16 23.30 -1.34 5.84
N HIS A 17 21.98 -1.21 5.76
CA HIS A 17 21.02 -2.10 6.42
C HIS A 17 20.28 -3.02 5.44
N LEU A 18 20.52 -2.90 4.13
CA LEU A 18 19.79 -3.64 3.10
C LEU A 18 20.63 -4.83 2.62
N PRO A 19 20.21 -6.09 2.87
CA PRO A 19 21.05 -7.26 2.58
C PRO A 19 21.26 -7.50 1.07
N LEU A 20 20.41 -6.93 0.22
CA LEU A 20 20.51 -7.00 -1.24
C LEU A 20 20.78 -5.62 -1.87
N GLY A 21 21.20 -4.64 -1.06
CA GLY A 21 21.42 -3.26 -1.49
C GLY A 21 20.13 -2.47 -1.78
N PRO A 22 20.26 -1.17 -2.08
CA PRO A 22 19.14 -0.30 -2.36
C PRO A 22 18.55 -0.60 -3.75
N ARG A 23 17.25 -0.84 -3.76
CA ARG A 23 16.42 -0.80 -4.97
C ARG A 23 15.06 -0.21 -4.61
N PRO A 24 14.94 1.13 -4.58
CA PRO A 24 13.69 1.80 -4.26
C PRO A 24 12.61 1.46 -5.29
N VAL A 25 11.54 0.79 -4.86
CA VAL A 25 10.39 0.40 -5.68
C VAL A 25 9.17 1.21 -5.25
N VAL A 26 8.75 2.10 -6.14
CA VAL A 26 7.59 3.00 -5.96
C VAL A 26 6.95 3.27 -7.33
N GLN A 27 5.63 3.41 -7.35
CA GLN A 27 4.86 3.89 -8.50
C GLN A 27 4.02 5.07 -8.04
N ALA A 28 4.04 6.18 -8.76
CA ALA A 28 3.22 7.35 -8.45
C ALA A 28 2.87 8.11 -9.72
N GLY A 29 1.74 8.83 -9.68
CA GLY A 29 1.19 9.69 -10.73
C GLY A 29 0.70 11.00 -10.16
N ALA A 30 0.99 12.14 -10.79
CA ALA A 30 0.42 13.42 -10.36
C ALA A 30 -1.12 13.46 -10.49
N GLN A 31 -1.66 12.63 -11.37
CA GLN A 31 -3.11 12.47 -11.59
C GLN A 31 -3.70 11.26 -10.85
N ALA A 32 -2.89 10.51 -10.08
CA ALA A 32 -3.36 9.32 -9.39
C ALA A 32 -4.51 9.69 -8.43
N ARG A 33 -5.61 8.94 -8.50
CA ARG A 33 -6.80 9.14 -7.66
C ARG A 33 -6.88 8.12 -6.53
N LEU A 34 -6.21 6.98 -6.68
CA LEU A 34 -6.08 5.96 -5.65
C LEU A 34 -4.62 5.86 -5.18
N LEU A 35 -4.41 6.02 -3.88
CA LEU A 35 -3.12 5.81 -3.22
C LEU A 35 -3.17 4.51 -2.41
N ILE A 36 -2.18 3.64 -2.60
CA ILE A 36 -2.01 2.41 -1.83
C ILE A 36 -0.70 2.50 -1.05
N VAL A 37 -0.81 2.54 0.28
CA VAL A 37 0.32 2.57 1.20
C VAL A 37 0.55 1.19 1.80
N GLY A 38 1.60 0.51 1.33
CA GLY A 38 2.01 -0.82 1.79
C GLY A 38 3.12 -0.79 2.84
N GLN A 39 3.70 -1.95 3.16
CA GLN A 39 4.83 -2.04 4.09
C GLN A 39 6.18 -1.78 3.40
N ALA A 40 6.73 -2.78 2.74
CA ALA A 40 7.98 -2.72 1.99
C ALA A 40 7.97 -3.79 0.89
N PRO A 41 8.81 -3.66 -0.15
CA PRO A 41 9.01 -4.71 -1.13
C PRO A 41 9.33 -6.06 -0.49
N SER A 42 8.76 -7.14 -1.03
CA SER A 42 9.23 -8.50 -0.78
C SER A 42 10.52 -8.78 -1.57
N MET A 43 11.15 -9.93 -1.33
CA MET A 43 12.29 -10.36 -2.15
C MET A 43 11.91 -10.49 -3.64
N THR A 44 10.69 -10.93 -3.95
CA THR A 44 10.21 -11.02 -5.34
C THR A 44 10.13 -9.62 -5.96
N VAL A 45 9.46 -8.68 -5.27
CA VAL A 45 9.34 -7.28 -5.73
C VAL A 45 10.72 -6.62 -5.87
N HIS A 46 11.68 -6.92 -4.99
CA HIS A 46 13.05 -6.45 -5.15
C HIS A 46 13.73 -7.01 -6.40
N ARG A 47 13.47 -8.27 -6.78
CA ARG A 47 14.05 -8.84 -8.00
C ARG A 47 13.42 -8.27 -9.27
N THR A 48 12.09 -8.17 -9.30
CA THR A 48 11.35 -7.68 -10.48
C THR A 48 11.44 -6.16 -10.62
N GLY A 49 11.52 -5.42 -9.51
CA GLY A 49 11.41 -3.97 -9.49
C GLY A 49 10.00 -3.45 -9.71
N VAL A 50 9.00 -4.34 -9.77
CA VAL A 50 7.59 -4.00 -10.01
C VAL A 50 6.84 -4.08 -8.67
N PRO A 51 6.25 -2.98 -8.17
CA PRO A 51 5.56 -2.97 -6.88
C PRO A 51 4.44 -4.01 -6.86
N TRP A 52 4.26 -4.77 -5.76
CA TRP A 52 3.18 -5.77 -5.66
C TRP A 52 3.18 -6.85 -6.77
N ASP A 53 4.31 -7.10 -7.44
CA ASP A 53 4.45 -8.20 -8.38
C ASP A 53 4.75 -9.53 -7.66
N ASP A 54 3.85 -9.89 -6.74
CA ASP A 54 3.90 -11.10 -5.96
C ASP A 54 2.48 -11.57 -5.57
N ARG A 55 2.40 -12.69 -4.84
CA ARG A 55 1.11 -13.28 -4.41
C ARG A 55 0.27 -12.34 -3.55
N SER A 56 0.90 -11.42 -2.82
CA SER A 56 0.17 -10.45 -2.00
C SER A 56 -0.50 -9.41 -2.91
N GLY A 57 0.17 -9.00 -3.99
CA GLY A 57 -0.43 -8.14 -5.01
C GLY A 57 -1.55 -8.80 -5.80
N ASP A 58 -1.43 -10.09 -6.12
CA ASP A 58 -2.52 -10.85 -6.74
C ASP A 58 -3.79 -10.82 -5.86
N GLN A 59 -3.62 -11.07 -4.56
CA GLN A 59 -4.72 -11.03 -3.61
C GLN A 59 -5.27 -9.61 -3.42
N LEU A 60 -4.40 -8.59 -3.40
CA LEU A 60 -4.83 -7.20 -3.32
C LEU A 60 -5.70 -6.83 -4.53
N ARG A 61 -5.28 -7.14 -5.76
CA ARG A 61 -6.07 -6.89 -6.97
C ARG A 61 -7.44 -7.58 -6.92
N ARG A 62 -7.50 -8.83 -6.42
CA ARG A 62 -8.78 -9.54 -6.19
C ARG A 62 -9.69 -8.83 -5.18
N TRP A 63 -9.14 -8.28 -4.10
CA TRP A 63 -9.92 -7.50 -3.13
C TRP A 63 -10.46 -6.23 -3.76
N LEU A 64 -9.60 -5.49 -4.47
CA LEU A 64 -9.95 -4.24 -5.13
C LEU A 64 -10.91 -4.42 -6.30
N GLY A 65 -10.94 -5.60 -6.93
CA GLY A 65 -11.74 -5.86 -8.13
C GLY A 65 -11.18 -5.13 -9.36
N VAL A 66 -9.86 -5.01 -9.46
CA VAL A 66 -9.18 -4.32 -10.57
C VAL A 66 -8.26 -5.26 -11.34
N GLU A 67 -8.17 -5.03 -12.64
CA GLU A 67 -7.26 -5.75 -13.54
C GLU A 67 -5.81 -5.28 -13.37
N ARG A 68 -4.88 -6.07 -13.92
CA ARG A 68 -3.44 -5.83 -13.76
C ARG A 68 -3.01 -4.54 -14.43
N GLU A 69 -3.53 -4.26 -15.61
CA GLU A 69 -3.24 -3.11 -16.45
C GLU A 69 -3.59 -1.81 -15.72
N LEU A 70 -4.80 -1.75 -15.15
CA LEU A 70 -5.24 -0.61 -14.33
C LEU A 70 -4.41 -0.48 -13.05
N PHE A 71 -4.09 -1.59 -12.38
CA PHE A 71 -3.28 -1.59 -11.16
C PHE A 71 -1.88 -0.98 -11.36
N TYR A 72 -1.31 -1.16 -12.56
CA TYR A 72 -0.01 -0.62 -12.94
C TYR A 72 -0.06 0.68 -13.76
N ASP A 73 -1.25 1.27 -13.94
CA ASP A 73 -1.38 2.61 -14.49
C ASP A 73 -1.03 3.65 -13.42
N ALA A 74 0.22 4.13 -13.46
CA ALA A 74 0.73 5.14 -12.54
C ALA A 74 -0.12 6.42 -12.54
N SER A 75 -0.76 6.78 -13.66
CA SER A 75 -1.61 7.98 -13.74
C SER A 75 -2.92 7.84 -12.94
N ARG A 76 -3.27 6.62 -12.53
CA ARG A 76 -4.53 6.30 -11.83
C ARG A 76 -4.27 5.82 -10.41
N ILE A 77 -3.28 4.95 -10.23
CA ILE A 77 -2.97 4.28 -8.97
C ILE A 77 -1.51 4.52 -8.57
N ALA A 78 -1.31 5.11 -7.40
CA ALA A 78 -0.01 5.24 -6.75
C ALA A 78 0.22 4.09 -5.76
N LEU A 79 1.38 3.45 -5.83
CA LEU A 79 1.83 2.35 -4.98
C LEU A 79 3.05 2.82 -4.19
N VAL A 80 2.84 3.26 -2.95
CA VAL A 80 3.84 3.95 -2.13
C VAL A 80 4.05 3.21 -0.81
N PRO A 81 4.97 2.25 -0.70
CA PRO A 81 5.18 1.52 0.54
C PRO A 81 5.85 2.40 1.62
N MET A 82 5.69 2.05 2.90
CA MET A 82 6.34 2.73 4.01
C MET A 82 7.88 2.69 3.95
N GLY A 83 8.44 1.60 3.41
CA GLY A 83 9.84 1.50 3.03
C GLY A 83 9.96 1.11 1.56
N PHE A 84 10.79 1.82 0.79
CA PHE A 84 10.89 1.59 -0.65
C PHE A 84 11.83 0.46 -1.05
N CYS A 85 12.64 -0.06 -0.13
CA CYS A 85 13.60 -1.14 -0.39
C CYS A 85 13.25 -2.40 0.40
N TYR A 86 13.65 -3.56 -0.12
CA TYR A 86 13.55 -4.83 0.60
C TYR A 86 14.41 -4.83 1.87
N PRO A 87 13.81 -4.96 3.06
CA PRO A 87 14.54 -4.80 4.32
C PRO A 87 15.26 -6.08 4.77
N GLY A 88 15.13 -7.20 4.03
CA GLY A 88 15.65 -8.50 4.43
C GLY A 88 14.59 -9.42 5.01
N ARG A 89 15.01 -10.64 5.38
CA ARG A 89 14.15 -11.69 5.92
C ARG A 89 14.42 -11.89 7.42
N GLY A 90 13.38 -11.83 8.22
CA GLY A 90 13.35 -12.23 9.62
C GLY A 90 12.72 -13.62 9.81
N THR A 91 12.45 -13.98 11.07
CA THR A 91 11.95 -15.30 11.47
C THR A 91 10.52 -15.58 11.00
N SER A 92 9.66 -14.57 11.07
CA SER A 92 8.23 -14.67 10.73
C SER A 92 7.86 -14.08 9.38
N GLY A 93 8.84 -13.63 8.58
CA GLY A 93 8.64 -12.96 7.29
C GLY A 93 9.69 -11.93 6.96
N ASP A 94 9.37 -11.06 6.01
CA ASP A 94 10.25 -9.94 5.70
C ASP A 94 10.31 -8.99 6.90
N LEU A 95 11.48 -8.37 7.10
CA LEU A 95 11.71 -7.41 8.16
C LEU A 95 10.81 -6.18 7.99
N PRO A 96 10.58 -5.39 9.06
CA PRO A 96 9.79 -4.17 8.94
C PRO A 96 10.45 -3.12 8.02
N PRO A 97 9.66 -2.18 7.48
CA PRO A 97 10.21 -1.07 6.70
C PRO A 97 11.21 -0.26 7.52
N ARG A 98 12.24 0.24 6.84
CA ARG A 98 13.24 1.16 7.43
C ARG A 98 12.57 2.46 7.88
N LYS A 99 12.85 2.87 9.13
CA LYS A 99 12.18 4.00 9.80
C LYS A 99 12.50 5.35 9.14
N GLU A 100 13.65 5.44 8.49
CA GLU A 100 14.21 6.61 7.85
C GLU A 100 13.51 6.91 6.50
N CYS A 101 12.92 5.89 5.86
CA CYS A 101 12.45 5.98 4.48
C CYS A 101 11.20 6.87 4.32
N ALA A 102 10.14 6.60 5.10
CA ALA A 102 8.90 7.38 4.99
C ALA A 102 9.07 8.86 5.35
N PRO A 103 9.75 9.25 6.46
CA PRO A 103 10.01 10.66 6.77
C PRO A 103 10.75 11.41 5.65
N LEU A 104 11.63 10.72 4.93
CA LEU A 104 12.42 11.33 3.86
C LEU A 104 11.61 11.61 2.58
N TRP A 105 10.66 10.73 2.24
CA TRP A 105 10.05 10.72 0.90
C TRP A 105 8.54 10.89 0.86
N HIS A 106 7.80 10.43 1.88
CA HIS A 106 6.33 10.35 1.79
C HIS A 106 5.70 11.73 1.62
N GLU A 107 6.07 12.70 2.45
CA GLU A 107 5.49 14.05 2.39
C GLU A 107 5.74 14.71 1.03
N ARG A 108 6.97 14.60 0.50
CA ARG A 108 7.36 15.12 -0.81
C ARG A 108 6.57 14.48 -1.95
N LEU A 109 6.32 13.16 -1.88
CA LEU A 109 5.51 12.45 -2.87
C LEU A 109 4.04 12.86 -2.79
N LEU A 110 3.45 12.84 -1.58
CA LEU A 110 2.04 13.15 -1.37
C LEU A 110 1.70 14.57 -1.81
N ALA A 111 2.60 15.53 -1.58
CA ALA A 111 2.46 16.90 -2.05
C ALA A 111 2.32 17.02 -3.59
N GLN A 112 2.83 16.04 -4.34
CA GLN A 112 2.73 16.01 -5.81
C GLN A 112 1.54 15.19 -6.33
N MET A 113 0.67 14.69 -5.45
CA MET A 113 -0.51 13.89 -5.81
C MET A 113 -1.81 14.55 -5.31
N PRO A 114 -2.13 15.79 -5.73
CA PRO A 114 -3.29 16.53 -5.22
C PRO A 114 -4.65 15.94 -5.63
N ARG A 115 -4.66 14.97 -6.56
CA ARG A 115 -5.86 14.33 -7.09
C ARG A 115 -6.27 13.06 -6.33
N VAL A 116 -5.53 12.65 -5.30
CA VAL A 116 -5.86 11.45 -4.52
C VAL A 116 -7.20 11.65 -3.81
N GLU A 117 -8.14 10.74 -4.09
CA GLU A 117 -9.49 10.72 -3.52
C GLU A 117 -9.67 9.59 -2.50
N LEU A 118 -8.95 8.48 -2.69
CA LEU A 118 -8.97 7.33 -1.81
C LEU A 118 -7.55 6.90 -1.45
N THR A 119 -7.30 6.70 -0.16
CA THR A 119 -6.05 6.13 0.37
C THR A 119 -6.32 4.80 1.07
N LEU A 120 -5.58 3.77 0.66
CA LEU A 120 -5.61 2.45 1.29
C LEU A 120 -4.39 2.29 2.19
N LEU A 121 -4.62 2.01 3.48
CA LEU A 121 -3.55 1.85 4.47
C LEU A 121 -3.39 0.38 4.84
N ILE A 122 -2.39 -0.28 4.25
CA ILE A 122 -2.23 -1.73 4.34
C ILE A 122 -1.23 -2.08 5.46
N GLY A 123 -1.77 -2.65 6.54
CA GLY A 123 -1.00 -3.12 7.69
C GLY A 123 -0.56 -2.01 8.67
N GLN A 124 0.00 -2.44 9.80
CA GLN A 124 0.20 -1.60 10.98
C GLN A 124 1.08 -0.36 10.73
N TYR A 125 2.09 -0.46 9.87
CA TYR A 125 3.05 0.65 9.65
C TYR A 125 2.39 1.80 8.89
N ALA A 126 1.63 1.49 7.85
CA ALA A 126 0.85 2.47 7.10
C ALA A 126 -0.25 3.09 7.99
N GLN A 127 -0.99 2.24 8.70
CA GLN A 127 -2.07 2.69 9.59
C GLN A 127 -1.57 3.62 10.69
N ARG A 128 -0.52 3.22 11.44
CA ARG A 128 0.03 4.05 12.52
C ARG A 128 0.58 5.38 12.01
N ARG A 129 1.28 5.39 10.87
CA ARG A 129 1.86 6.62 10.31
C ARG A 129 0.78 7.63 9.92
N HIS A 130 -0.27 7.16 9.23
CA HIS A 130 -1.26 8.05 8.61
C HIS A 130 -2.46 8.35 9.50
N LEU A 131 -2.83 7.44 10.42
CA LEU A 131 -3.94 7.66 11.34
C LEU A 131 -3.49 8.24 12.69
N GLY A 132 -2.22 8.09 13.05
CA GLY A 132 -1.69 8.59 14.32
C GLY A 132 -2.48 8.04 15.52
N SER A 133 -2.93 8.94 16.40
CA SER A 133 -3.77 8.61 17.57
C SER A 133 -5.17 8.08 17.21
N ARG A 134 -5.60 8.21 15.95
CA ARG A 134 -6.88 7.64 15.48
C ARG A 134 -6.77 6.16 15.12
N ALA A 135 -5.56 5.60 14.98
CA ALA A 135 -5.40 4.16 14.84
C ALA A 135 -5.96 3.46 16.09
N ARG A 136 -6.67 2.34 15.91
CA ARG A 136 -7.15 1.53 17.02
C ARG A 136 -6.03 0.60 17.53
N ASP A 137 -6.34 -0.22 18.53
CA ASP A 137 -5.41 -1.16 19.18
C ASP A 137 -5.06 -2.35 18.29
N GLY A 138 -4.32 -2.09 17.21
CA GLY A 138 -3.89 -3.11 16.26
C GLY A 138 -4.60 -3.02 14.91
N VAL A 139 -4.18 -3.90 14.00
CA VAL A 139 -4.66 -3.92 12.61
C VAL A 139 -6.12 -4.36 12.56
N THR A 140 -6.50 -5.39 13.33
CA THR A 140 -7.86 -5.95 13.29
C THR A 140 -8.89 -4.91 13.69
N GLU A 141 -8.65 -4.23 14.80
CA GLU A 141 -9.51 -3.23 15.40
C GLU A 141 -9.59 -2.00 14.50
N THR A 142 -8.46 -1.60 13.90
CA THR A 142 -8.42 -0.46 12.96
C THR A 142 -9.20 -0.78 11.69
N VAL A 143 -9.08 -1.99 11.14
CA VAL A 143 -9.84 -2.46 9.98
C VAL A 143 -11.32 -2.60 10.31
N ARG A 144 -11.66 -3.10 11.50
CA ARG A 144 -13.06 -3.20 11.95
C ARG A 144 -13.73 -1.83 12.05
N ALA A 145 -12.96 -0.82 12.46
CA ALA A 145 -13.39 0.57 12.50
C ALA A 145 -13.31 1.31 11.14
N PHE A 146 -13.20 0.62 10.00
CA PHE A 146 -12.95 1.25 8.70
C PHE A 146 -13.93 2.39 8.36
N ALA A 147 -15.20 2.26 8.77
CA ALA A 147 -16.24 3.26 8.51
C ALA A 147 -15.91 4.65 9.11
N GLU A 148 -15.11 4.72 10.17
CA GLU A 148 -14.68 5.99 10.79
C GLU A 148 -13.64 6.76 9.96
N PHE A 149 -12.99 6.08 9.01
CA PHE A 149 -11.96 6.65 8.14
C PHE A 149 -12.47 6.87 6.71
N ALA A 150 -13.59 6.22 6.37
CA ALA A 150 -14.29 6.39 5.10
C ALA A 150 -14.84 7.83 4.95
N PRO A 151 -15.08 8.31 3.71
CA PRO A 151 -14.84 7.62 2.44
C PRO A 151 -13.40 7.75 1.91
N ARG A 152 -12.57 8.60 2.52
CA ARG A 152 -11.25 8.97 1.96
C ARG A 152 -10.15 7.98 2.31
N VAL A 153 -10.31 7.21 3.39
CA VAL A 153 -9.30 6.25 3.85
C VAL A 153 -9.97 4.92 4.16
N ILE A 154 -9.37 3.82 3.70
CA ILE A 154 -9.77 2.47 4.09
C ILE A 154 -8.54 1.72 4.62
N PRO A 155 -8.46 1.45 5.93
CA PRO A 155 -7.43 0.57 6.47
C PRO A 155 -7.70 -0.87 6.06
N LEU A 156 -6.65 -1.59 5.68
CA LEU A 156 -6.71 -3.00 5.29
C LEU A 156 -5.65 -3.82 6.04
N PRO A 157 -5.91 -5.11 6.30
CA PRO A 157 -4.88 -6.02 6.74
C PRO A 157 -3.92 -6.33 5.57
N HIS A 158 -2.77 -6.94 5.85
CA HIS A 158 -1.87 -7.34 4.76
C HIS A 158 -2.48 -8.50 3.94
N PRO A 159 -2.49 -8.43 2.59
CA PRO A 159 -3.03 -9.48 1.71
C PRO A 159 -2.11 -10.70 1.55
N SER A 160 -1.30 -11.01 2.58
CA SER A 160 -0.37 -12.15 2.52
C SER A 160 -1.12 -13.46 2.64
N PRO A 161 -0.70 -14.54 1.95
CA PRO A 161 -1.21 -15.90 2.19
C PRO A 161 -1.10 -16.35 3.66
N ARG A 162 -0.18 -15.75 4.43
CA ARG A 162 -0.05 -16.02 5.87
C ARG A 162 -1.21 -15.49 6.69
N ASN A 163 -2.00 -14.58 6.10
CA ASN A 163 -3.13 -13.95 6.75
C ASN A 163 -4.47 -14.64 6.42
N THR A 164 -4.46 -15.80 5.74
CA THR A 164 -5.68 -16.58 5.45
C THR A 164 -6.40 -17.01 6.72
N GLY A 165 -5.67 -17.46 7.75
CA GLY A 165 -6.26 -17.82 9.04
C GLY A 165 -6.88 -16.62 9.77
N TRP A 166 -6.38 -15.41 9.55
CA TRP A 166 -7.02 -14.20 10.07
C TRP A 166 -8.36 -13.95 9.36
N GLN A 167 -8.42 -14.06 8.03
CA GLN A 167 -9.67 -13.85 7.27
C GLN A 167 -10.76 -14.83 7.68
N GLN A 168 -10.42 -16.11 7.88
CA GLN A 168 -11.35 -17.13 8.35
C GLN A 168 -11.94 -16.81 9.73
N ARG A 169 -11.14 -16.21 10.63
CA ARG A 169 -11.61 -15.78 11.97
C ARG A 169 -12.38 -14.45 11.95
N HIS A 170 -12.31 -13.70 10.86
CA HIS A 170 -12.90 -12.37 10.72
C HIS A 170 -13.73 -12.29 9.43
N PRO A 171 -14.81 -13.09 9.29
CA PRO A 171 -15.61 -13.16 8.06
C PRO A 171 -16.24 -11.82 7.67
N TRP A 172 -16.47 -10.93 8.65
CA TRP A 172 -16.91 -9.55 8.43
C TRP A 172 -15.99 -8.75 7.50
N PHE A 173 -14.70 -9.10 7.40
CA PHE A 173 -13.81 -8.44 6.45
C PHE A 173 -14.31 -8.63 5.01
N GLU A 174 -14.71 -9.85 4.66
CA GLU A 174 -15.20 -10.15 3.32
C GLU A 174 -16.63 -9.65 3.10
N SER A 175 -17.52 -9.82 4.09
CA SER A 175 -18.93 -9.45 3.92
C SER A 175 -19.23 -7.96 4.09
N GLU A 176 -18.40 -7.21 4.84
CA GLU A 176 -18.68 -5.80 5.18
C GLU A 176 -17.62 -4.85 4.60
N VAL A 177 -16.33 -5.19 4.67
CA VAL A 177 -15.25 -4.27 4.24
C VAL A 177 -15.03 -4.33 2.74
N LEU A 178 -14.91 -5.53 2.15
CA LEU A 178 -14.61 -5.67 0.72
C LEU A 178 -15.67 -5.05 -0.22
N PRO A 179 -16.98 -5.13 0.04
CA PRO A 179 -17.98 -4.46 -0.80
C PRO A 179 -17.79 -2.95 -0.81
N VAL A 180 -17.58 -2.34 0.36
CA VAL A 180 -17.34 -0.89 0.47
C VAL A 180 -16.02 -0.51 -0.20
N LEU A 181 -14.96 -1.31 -0.01
CA LEU A 181 -13.67 -1.10 -0.68
C LEU A 181 -13.83 -1.04 -2.20
N ARG A 182 -14.49 -2.04 -2.80
CA ARG A 182 -14.69 -2.12 -4.25
C ARG A 182 -15.48 -0.92 -4.78
N GLU A 183 -16.54 -0.53 -4.08
CA GLU A 183 -17.33 0.63 -4.48
C GLU A 183 -16.51 1.93 -4.40
N ARG A 184 -15.72 2.12 -3.35
CA ARG A 184 -14.87 3.31 -3.22
C ARG A 184 -13.75 3.33 -4.26
N VAL A 185 -13.15 2.18 -4.57
CA VAL A 185 -12.15 2.06 -5.65
C VAL A 185 -12.78 2.42 -6.99
N ARG A 186 -13.96 1.88 -7.30
CA ARG A 186 -14.69 2.17 -8.54
C ARG A 186 -14.99 3.66 -8.69
N LEU A 187 -15.49 4.30 -7.64
CA LEU A 187 -15.76 5.74 -7.60
C LEU A 187 -14.49 6.59 -7.77
N ALA A 188 -13.44 6.29 -7.01
CA ALA A 188 -12.17 7.01 -7.07
C ALA A 188 -11.50 6.87 -8.44
N LEU A 189 -11.66 5.72 -9.10
CA LEU A 189 -11.13 5.50 -10.44
C LEU A 189 -12.10 5.99 -11.54
N GLY A 190 -13.31 6.45 -11.23
CA GLY A 190 -14.29 6.86 -12.25
C GLY A 190 -14.70 5.70 -13.17
N MET A 191 -14.63 4.46 -12.67
CA MET A 191 -15.18 3.30 -13.38
C MET A 191 -16.71 3.39 -13.28
N GLY A 192 -17.44 3.29 -14.39
CA GLY A 192 -18.90 3.33 -14.36
C GLY A 192 -19.48 2.25 -13.44
N THR A 193 -20.65 2.49 -12.84
CA THR A 193 -21.49 1.38 -12.38
C THR A 193 -21.90 0.66 -13.66
N GLY A 194 -21.37 -0.52 -13.93
CA GLY A 194 -21.96 -1.38 -14.96
C GLY A 194 -23.46 -1.49 -14.64
N GLY A 195 -24.29 -1.08 -15.60
CA GLY A 195 -25.75 -1.22 -15.52
C GLY A 195 -26.18 -2.67 -15.51
#